data_AF-A0A1B7THS8-F1
#
_entry.id   AF-A0A1B7THS8-F1
#
_cell.length_a   1.000
_cell.length_b   1.000
_cell.length_c   1.000
_cell.angle_alpha   90.00
_cell.angle_beta   90.00
_cell.angle_gamma   90.00
#
_symmetry.space_group_name_H-M   'P 1'
#
loop_
_entity.id
_entity.type
_entity.pdbx_description
1 polymer ?
#
loop_
_entity_poly.entity_id
_entity_poly.type
_entity_poly.pdbx_seq_one_letter_code
_entity_poly.pdbx_strand_id
1 'polypeptide(L)'
;CFTCTICLTKFSRNTPCYIHNDSPYCEPHFFEVTGLICFCCSEKILDDTCLDVPGLGKAHIGCFTCNGCEMPINDEYFSNDTINLCGDCVKDMGKEKMQRRRTVLWDAN
;
A
#
# COMPACT_ATOMS: atom_id res chain seq x y z
N CYS A 1 -19.25 24.31 8.45
CA CYS A 1 -19.93 23.06 8.86
C CYS A 1 -18.89 21.98 9.07
N PHE A 2 -19.00 21.18 10.13
CA PHE A 2 -18.04 20.12 10.43
C PHE A 2 -18.41 18.85 9.63
N THR A 3 -17.77 18.68 8.48
CA THR A 3 -18.06 17.64 7.48
C THR A 3 -16.78 17.10 6.87
N CYS A 4 -16.81 15.89 6.30
CA CYS A 4 -15.67 15.34 5.57
C CYS A 4 -15.27 16.26 4.41
N THR A 5 -13.97 16.49 4.25
CA THR A 5 -13.41 17.36 3.19
C THR A 5 -13.67 16.82 1.78
N ILE A 6 -13.81 15.50 1.60
CA ILE A 6 -13.98 14.87 0.28
C ILE A 6 -15.47 14.70 -0.08
N CYS A 7 -16.26 14.02 0.75
CA CYS A 7 -17.67 13.72 0.43
C CYS A 7 -18.70 14.60 1.14
N LEU A 8 -18.28 15.57 1.94
CA LEU A 8 -19.15 16.48 2.69
C LEU A 8 -20.12 15.80 3.68
N THR A 9 -19.91 14.51 3.99
CA THR A 9 -20.70 13.79 4.98
C THR A 9 -20.59 14.46 6.35
N LYS A 10 -21.74 14.65 7.01
CA LYS A 10 -21.80 15.18 8.38
C LYS A 10 -21.35 14.11 9.36
N PHE A 11 -20.43 14.47 10.25
CA PHE A 11 -20.02 13.59 11.33
C PHE A 11 -21.13 13.46 12.38
N SER A 12 -21.24 12.29 12.99
CA SER A 12 -22.29 11.92 13.95
C SER A 12 -21.78 10.80 14.85
N ARG A 13 -22.54 10.39 15.86
CA ARG A 13 -22.15 9.28 16.75
C ARG A 13 -21.85 7.97 16.00
N ASN A 14 -22.44 7.76 14.83
CA ASN A 14 -22.23 6.61 13.95
C ASN A 14 -21.19 6.84 12.83
N THR A 15 -20.71 8.07 12.67
CA THR A 15 -19.74 8.44 11.63
C THR A 15 -18.61 9.21 12.30
N PRO A 16 -17.58 8.51 12.81
CA PRO A 16 -16.45 9.15 13.46
C PRO A 16 -15.69 10.07 12.49
N CYS A 17 -15.03 11.07 13.06
CA CYS A 17 -14.17 12.00 12.33
C CYS A 17 -12.71 11.65 12.59
N TYR A 18 -11.93 11.54 11.52
CA TYR A 18 -10.48 11.33 11.57
C TYR A 18 -9.78 12.57 11.01
N ILE A 19 -8.71 13.04 11.68
CA ILE A 19 -7.95 14.22 11.25
C ILE A 19 -6.66 13.77 10.58
N HIS A 20 -6.40 14.27 9.38
CA HIS A 20 -5.14 14.08 8.65
C HIS A 20 -4.71 15.41 8.03
N ASN A 21 -3.46 15.84 8.23
CA ASN A 21 -2.96 17.15 7.76
C ASN A 21 -3.93 18.31 8.05
N ASP A 22 -4.36 18.43 9.30
CA ASP A 22 -5.30 19.46 9.79
C ASP A 22 -6.69 19.47 9.13
N SER A 23 -7.04 18.43 8.36
CA SER A 23 -8.30 18.31 7.63
C SER A 23 -9.14 17.13 8.13
N PRO A 24 -10.48 17.28 8.24
CA PRO A 24 -11.36 16.22 8.72
C PRO A 24 -11.85 15.28 7.60
N TYR A 25 -11.77 13.98 7.84
CA TYR A 25 -12.17 12.93 6.92
C TYR A 25 -13.10 11.91 7.61
N CYS A 26 -14.02 11.33 6.84
CA CYS A 26 -14.69 10.10 7.27
C CYS A 26 -13.75 8.92 7.10
N GLU A 27 -14.05 7.81 7.77
CA GLU A 27 -13.20 6.62 7.76
C GLU A 27 -12.67 6.21 6.37
N PRO A 28 -13.50 5.95 5.34
CA PRO A 28 -12.98 5.51 4.04
C PRO A 28 -12.00 6.52 3.43
N HIS A 29 -12.37 7.80 3.41
CA HIS A 29 -11.51 8.85 2.86
C HIS A 29 -10.23 9.06 3.66
N PHE A 30 -10.24 8.80 4.97
CA PHE A 30 -9.04 8.86 5.79
C PHE A 30 -8.02 7.80 5.32
N PHE A 31 -8.44 6.56 5.11
CA PHE A 31 -7.55 5.52 4.57
C PHE A 31 -7.07 5.84 3.14
N GLU A 32 -7.92 6.46 2.31
CA GLU A 32 -7.53 6.89 0.96
C GLU A 32 -6.46 8.00 0.97
N VAL A 33 -6.66 9.07 1.76
CA VAL A 33 -5.69 10.19 1.80
C VAL A 33 -4.40 9.83 2.53
N THR A 34 -4.44 8.90 3.50
CA THR A 34 -3.24 8.39 4.18
C THR A 34 -2.47 7.39 3.32
N GLY A 35 -3.07 6.88 2.24
CA GLY A 35 -2.48 5.83 1.41
C GLY A 35 -2.48 4.45 2.08
N LEU A 36 -3.32 4.23 3.09
CA LEU A 36 -3.46 2.96 3.82
C LEU A 36 -4.46 2.01 3.16
N ILE A 37 -4.64 2.10 1.84
CA ILE A 37 -5.38 1.13 1.04
C ILE A 37 -4.37 0.24 0.34
N CYS A 38 -4.49 -1.07 0.54
CA CYS A 38 -3.58 -2.02 -0.09
C CYS A 38 -3.77 -2.00 -1.60
N PHE A 39 -2.70 -1.72 -2.36
CA PHE A 39 -2.78 -1.70 -3.82
C PHE A 39 -3.03 -3.09 -4.45
N CYS A 40 -2.77 -4.19 -3.71
CA CYS A 40 -2.95 -5.56 -4.21
C CYS A 40 -4.39 -6.06 -4.04
N CYS A 41 -4.98 -5.93 -2.85
CA CYS A 41 -6.32 -6.45 -2.55
C CYS A 41 -7.40 -5.35 -2.54
N SER A 42 -7.02 -4.07 -2.60
CA SER A 42 -7.91 -2.91 -2.49
C SER A 42 -8.64 -2.80 -1.14
N GLU A 43 -8.20 -3.53 -0.10
CA GLU A 43 -8.74 -3.43 1.25
C GLU A 43 -7.93 -2.49 2.14
N LYS A 44 -8.54 -2.00 3.22
CA LYS A 44 -7.90 -1.13 4.20
C LYS A 44 -6.81 -1.89 4.97
N ILE A 45 -5.69 -1.23 5.18
CA ILE A 45 -4.60 -1.71 6.04
C ILE A 45 -4.92 -1.22 7.46
N LEU A 46 -5.31 -2.15 8.33
CA LEU A 46 -5.66 -1.86 9.73
C LEU A 46 -4.50 -2.17 10.69
N ASP A 47 -3.51 -2.92 10.22
CA ASP A 47 -2.31 -3.27 10.96
C ASP A 47 -1.41 -2.05 11.18
N ASP A 48 -0.70 -2.02 12.31
CA ASP A 48 0.27 -0.96 12.63
C ASP A 48 1.49 -0.98 11.69
N THR A 49 1.73 -2.11 11.02
CA THR A 49 2.85 -2.32 10.08
C THR A 49 2.36 -2.75 8.71
N CYS A 50 2.96 -2.21 7.64
CA CYS A 50 2.69 -2.62 6.27
C CYS A 50 3.90 -2.45 5.35
N LEU A 51 3.83 -3.01 4.15
CA LEU A 51 4.85 -2.81 3.12
C LEU A 51 4.55 -1.54 2.33
N ASP A 52 5.51 -0.63 2.26
CA ASP A 52 5.51 0.49 1.33
C ASP A 52 6.34 0.11 0.11
N VAL A 53 5.70 0.07 -1.06
CA VAL A 53 6.31 -0.33 -2.32
C VAL A 53 6.48 0.93 -3.18
N PRO A 54 7.71 1.49 -3.28
CA PRO A 54 7.93 2.76 -3.96
C PRO A 54 7.43 2.74 -5.41
N GLY A 55 6.51 3.66 -5.73
CA GLY A 55 5.88 3.79 -7.04
C GLY A 55 4.58 2.98 -7.23
N LEU A 56 4.25 2.05 -6.32
CA LEU A 56 2.98 1.31 -6.32
C LEU A 56 2.06 1.70 -5.16
N GLY A 57 2.62 1.97 -3.99
CA GLY A 57 1.87 2.34 -2.78
C GLY A 57 2.03 1.33 -1.66
N LYS A 58 1.13 1.39 -0.66
CA LYS A 58 1.18 0.49 0.50
C LYS A 58 0.46 -0.83 0.21
N ALA A 59 0.93 -1.91 0.81
CA ALA A 59 0.31 -3.22 0.77
C ALA A 59 0.43 -3.94 2.10
N HIS A 60 -0.51 -4.86 2.38
CA HIS A 60 -0.37 -5.76 3.53
C HIS A 60 0.90 -6.60 3.39
N ILE A 61 1.47 -6.97 4.54
CA ILE A 61 2.57 -7.93 4.60
C ILE A 61 2.04 -9.26 4.03
N GLY A 62 2.63 -9.70 2.92
CA GLY A 62 2.22 -10.92 2.23
C GLY A 62 1.32 -10.73 1.00
N CYS A 63 0.68 -9.57 0.83
CA CYS A 63 -0.12 -9.30 -0.36
C CYS A 63 0.73 -9.00 -1.60
N PHE A 64 1.91 -8.41 -1.41
CA PHE A 64 2.85 -8.17 -2.50
C PHE A 64 3.64 -9.46 -2.80
N THR A 65 3.39 -10.10 -3.93
CA THR A 65 3.96 -11.41 -4.27
C THR A 65 4.75 -11.40 -5.58
N CYS A 66 5.64 -12.38 -5.72
CA CYS A 66 6.41 -12.61 -6.94
C CYS A 66 5.53 -13.21 -8.04
N ASN A 67 5.55 -12.63 -9.24
CA ASN A 67 4.84 -13.19 -10.40
C ASN A 67 5.37 -14.55 -10.88
N GLY A 68 6.58 -14.94 -10.48
CA GLY A 68 7.20 -16.21 -10.90
C GLY A 68 6.94 -17.38 -9.96
N CYS A 69 6.94 -17.14 -8.64
CA CYS A 69 6.82 -18.20 -7.62
C CYS A 69 5.69 -17.96 -6.61
N GLU A 70 4.94 -16.86 -6.75
CA GLU A 70 3.82 -16.47 -5.88
C GLU A 70 4.18 -16.27 -4.40
N MET A 71 5.47 -16.36 -4.05
CA MET A 71 5.95 -16.10 -2.70
C MET A 71 5.90 -14.59 -2.38
N PRO A 72 5.60 -14.23 -1.12
CA PRO A 72 5.55 -12.84 -0.70
C PRO A 72 6.92 -12.18 -0.74
N ILE A 73 6.95 -10.97 -1.26
CA ILE A 73 8.12 -10.10 -1.39
C ILE A 73 8.07 -9.08 -0.25
N ASN A 74 9.05 -9.13 0.65
CA ASN A 74 9.08 -8.28 1.85
C ASN A 74 10.32 -7.36 1.94
N ASP A 75 11.26 -7.49 1.00
CA ASP A 75 12.49 -6.70 1.00
C ASP A 75 12.91 -6.37 -0.45
N GLU A 76 13.93 -7.05 -0.96
CA GLU A 76 14.45 -6.81 -2.30
C GLU A 76 13.68 -7.55 -3.39
N TYR A 77 13.41 -6.84 -4.49
CA TYR A 77 12.74 -7.38 -5.65
C TYR A 77 13.20 -6.72 -6.95
N PHE A 78 12.79 -7.33 -8.06
CA PHE A 78 13.14 -6.90 -9.40
C PHE A 78 11.85 -6.66 -10.16
N SER A 79 11.64 -5.44 -10.65
CA SER A 79 10.42 -5.09 -11.38
C SER A 79 10.74 -4.51 -12.75
N ASN A 80 9.89 -4.79 -13.72
CA ASN A 80 9.81 -4.02 -14.96
C ASN A 80 8.44 -3.30 -15.01
N ASP A 81 8.01 -2.81 -16.18
CA ASP A 81 6.73 -2.12 -16.33
C ASP A 81 5.50 -2.94 -15.95
N THR A 82 5.57 -4.28 -15.94
CA THR A 82 4.39 -5.14 -15.78
C THR A 82 4.51 -6.23 -14.72
N ILE A 83 5.72 -6.66 -14.36
CA ILE A 83 5.94 -7.79 -13.45
C ILE A 83 6.92 -7.45 -12.32
N ASN A 84 6.71 -8.09 -11.18
CA ASN A 84 7.58 -8.05 -10.00
C ASN A 84 8.09 -9.47 -9.72
N LEU A 85 9.40 -9.65 -9.60
CA LEU A 85 10.04 -10.92 -9.33
C LEU A 85 10.92 -10.85 -8.08
N CYS A 86 11.00 -11.97 -7.36
CA CYS A 86 11.97 -12.14 -6.29
C CYS A 86 13.40 -12.32 -6.86
N GLY A 87 14.40 -12.23 -5.98
CA GLY A 87 15.81 -12.37 -6.33
C GLY A 87 16.18 -13.72 -6.95
N ASP A 88 15.40 -14.77 -6.71
CA ASP A 88 15.63 -16.09 -7.32
C ASP A 88 15.00 -16.19 -8.70
N CYS A 89 13.72 -15.83 -8.86
CA CYS A 89 13.03 -15.89 -10.16
C CYS A 89 13.67 -14.98 -11.24
N VAL A 90 14.27 -13.85 -10.86
CA VAL A 90 14.96 -12.99 -11.83
C VAL A 90 16.23 -13.65 -12.41
N LYS A 91 16.86 -14.59 -11.69
CA LYS A 91 18.06 -15.28 -12.17
C LYS A 91 17.71 -16.21 -13.33
N ASP A 92 16.55 -16.87 -13.27
CA ASP A 92 16.06 -17.78 -14.30
C ASP A 92 15.52 -17.06 -15.55
N MET A 93 14.93 -15.86 -15.42
CA MET A 93 14.30 -15.16 -16.55
C MET A 93 15.24 -14.28 -17.41
N GLY A 94 16.50 -14.08 -16.99
CA GLY A 94 17.44 -13.19 -17.67
C GLY A 94 17.22 -11.71 -17.31
N LYS A 95 18.30 -11.00 -16.98
CA LYS A 95 18.27 -9.66 -16.34
C LYS A 95 17.90 -8.49 -17.27
N GLU A 96 17.67 -8.74 -18.55
CA GLU A 96 17.56 -7.65 -19.52
C GLU A 96 16.24 -6.90 -19.32
N LYS A 97 16.34 -5.72 -18.68
CA LYS A 97 15.32 -4.70 -18.39
C LYS A 97 14.63 -4.74 -17.02
N MET A 98 15.10 -5.53 -16.06
CA MET A 98 14.56 -5.47 -14.68
C MET A 98 15.30 -4.45 -13.82
N GLN A 99 14.55 -3.61 -13.11
CA GLN A 99 15.08 -2.67 -12.14
C GLN A 99 15.06 -3.29 -10.75
N ARG A 100 16.21 -3.28 -10.08
CA ARG A 100 16.32 -3.66 -8.66
C ARG A 100 15.64 -2.60 -7.80
N ARG A 101 14.69 -3.03 -6.99
CA ARG A 101 13.92 -2.21 -6.05
C ARG A 101 13.87 -2.87 -4.68
N ARG A 102 13.42 -2.13 -3.68
CA ARG A 102 13.29 -2.59 -2.31
C ARG A 102 12.00 -2.04 -1.71
N THR A 103 11.24 -2.91 -1.06
CA THR A 103 10.09 -2.50 -0.24
C THR A 103 10.59 -1.92 1.08
N VAL A 104 9.85 -0.97 1.62
CA VAL A 104 10.14 -0.37 2.92
C VAL A 104 9.11 -0.88 3.90
N LEU A 105 9.55 -1.37 5.06
CA LEU A 105 8.62 -1.64 6.15
C LEU A 105 8.16 -0.28 6.70
N TRP A 106 6.88 0.02 6.55
CA TRP A 106 6.25 1.18 7.15
C TRP A 106 5.61 0.77 8.47
N ASP A 107 5.85 1.58 9.48
CA ASP A 107 5.37 1.41 10.84
C ASP A 107 4.70 2.71 11.28
N ALA A 108 3.56 2.60 11.96
CA ALA A 108 2.75 3.73 12.39
C ALA A 108 3.21 4.36 13.72
N ASN A 109 4.23 3.78 14.39
CA ASN A 109 4.63 4.07 15.76
C ASN A 109 5.72 5.16 15.87
#